data_AF-A0AAW0JEQ2-F1
#
_entry.id   AF-A0AAW0JEQ2-F1
#
_cell.length_a   1.000
_cell.length_b   1.000
_cell.length_c   1.000
_cell.angle_alpha   90.00
_cell.angle_beta   90.00
_cell.angle_gamma   90.00
#
_symmetry.space_group_name_H-M   'P 1'
#
loop_
_entity.id
_entity.type
_entity.pdbx_description
1 polymer ?
#
loop_
_entity_poly.entity_id
_entity_poly.type
_entity_poly.pdbx_seq_one_letter_code
_entity_poly.pdbx_strand_id
1 'polypeptide(L)'
;MYISFLAGCFRSVRFGLEEAHGKGQALQFNWLYDKGAFILQPDETFSVDFSRVEGAVESLSREILTIQAKGDKEAANLLLQKYGKMTQPLKIALQKLEKIQVPVDIAPIFPIANNILE
;
A
#
# COMPACT_ATOMS: atom_id res chain seq x y z
N MET A 1 -13.15 -7.91 -2.90
CA MET A 1 -12.52 -6.57 -2.94
C MET A 1 -11.35 -6.45 -1.97
N TYR A 2 -11.56 -6.50 -0.64
CA TYR A 2 -10.52 -6.21 0.36
C TYR A 2 -9.31 -7.15 0.35
N ILE A 3 -9.50 -8.45 0.16
CA ILE A 3 -8.40 -9.43 0.11
C ILE A 3 -7.45 -9.12 -1.05
N SER A 4 -7.98 -8.89 -2.24
CA SER A 4 -7.19 -8.51 -3.43
C SER A 4 -6.47 -7.18 -3.23
N PHE A 5 -7.12 -6.21 -2.56
CA PHE A 5 -6.50 -4.94 -2.22
C PHE A 5 -5.32 -5.12 -1.26
N LEU A 6 -5.47 -5.91 -0.19
CA LEU A 6 -4.40 -6.24 0.75
C LEU A 6 -3.20 -6.86 0.04
N ALA A 7 -3.42 -7.83 -0.86
CA ALA A 7 -2.34 -8.36 -1.69
C ALA A 7 -1.70 -7.28 -2.57
N GLY A 8 -2.52 -6.40 -3.15
CA GLY A 8 -2.10 -5.26 -3.95
C GLY A 8 -1.26 -4.22 -3.18
N CYS A 9 -1.47 -4.05 -1.87
CA CYS A 9 -0.64 -3.18 -1.03
C CYS A 9 0.83 -3.59 -1.12
N PHE A 10 1.12 -4.90 -0.96
CA PHE A 10 2.50 -5.39 -1.02
C PHE A 10 3.13 -5.21 -2.39
N ARG A 11 2.35 -5.36 -3.47
CA ARG A 11 2.82 -5.05 -4.83
C ARG A 11 3.23 -3.59 -4.95
N SER A 12 2.36 -2.66 -4.56
CA SER A 12 2.61 -1.22 -4.73
C SER A 12 3.71 -0.69 -3.81
N VAL A 13 3.82 -1.17 -2.57
CA VAL A 13 4.89 -0.75 -1.64
C VAL A 13 6.28 -1.10 -2.17
N ARG A 14 6.41 -2.14 -3.02
CA ARG A 14 7.67 -2.53 -3.66
C ARG A 14 8.15 -1.57 -4.75
N PHE A 15 7.33 -0.60 -5.17
CA PHE A 15 7.79 0.54 -5.98
C PHE A 15 8.68 1.50 -5.20
N GLY A 16 8.67 1.41 -3.86
CA GLY A 16 9.48 2.24 -2.98
C GLY A 16 8.70 3.38 -2.34
N LEU A 17 9.22 3.90 -1.22
CA LEU A 17 8.55 4.95 -0.44
C LEU A 17 8.84 6.37 -0.92
N GLU A 18 9.76 6.51 -1.88
CA GLU A 18 10.01 7.78 -2.58
C GLU A 18 9.03 7.99 -3.74
N GLU A 19 8.32 6.95 -4.16
CA GLU A 19 7.27 7.00 -5.17
C GLU A 19 5.90 7.24 -4.50
N ALA A 20 5.06 8.06 -5.13
CA ALA A 20 3.81 8.54 -4.54
C ALA A 20 2.83 7.41 -4.21
N HIS A 21 2.64 6.45 -5.12
CA HIS A 21 1.75 5.32 -4.91
C HIS A 21 2.29 4.34 -3.86
N GLY A 22 3.60 4.07 -3.87
CA GLY A 22 4.25 3.24 -2.86
C GLY A 22 4.12 3.83 -1.45
N LYS A 23 4.38 5.14 -1.30
CA LYS A 23 4.20 5.87 -0.04
C LYS A 23 2.73 5.92 0.42
N GLY A 24 1.83 6.19 -0.52
CA GLY A 24 0.38 6.18 -0.28
C GLY A 24 -0.15 4.80 0.13
N GLN A 25 0.43 3.72 -0.40
CA GLN A 25 0.05 2.37 0.01
C GLN A 25 0.63 1.96 1.36
N ALA A 26 1.85 2.37 1.69
CA ALA A 26 2.37 2.18 3.03
C ALA A 26 1.47 2.86 4.07
N LEU A 27 1.00 4.08 3.77
CA LEU A 27 0.04 4.80 4.62
C LEU A 27 -1.27 4.03 4.81
N GLN A 28 -1.90 3.59 3.72
CA GLN A 28 -3.17 2.83 3.78
C GLN A 28 -2.99 1.53 4.56
N PHE A 29 -1.98 0.72 4.22
CA PHE A 29 -1.69 -0.52 4.93
C PHE A 29 -1.49 -0.29 6.43
N ASN A 30 -0.64 0.67 6.81
CA ASN A 30 -0.34 0.92 8.21
C ASN A 30 -1.55 1.46 8.99
N TRP A 31 -2.41 2.28 8.36
CA TRP A 31 -3.66 2.72 8.99
C TRP A 31 -4.61 1.54 9.23
N LEU A 32 -4.84 0.71 8.21
CA LEU A 32 -5.74 -0.44 8.33
C LEU A 32 -5.19 -1.47 9.34
N TYR A 33 -3.87 -1.66 9.39
CA TYR A 33 -3.23 -2.51 10.39
C TYR A 33 -3.41 -1.96 11.81
N ASP A 34 -3.17 -0.66 12.03
CA ASP A 34 -3.34 0.03 13.32
C ASP A 34 -4.80 -0.04 13.83
N LYS A 35 -5.78 -0.05 12.91
CA LYS A 35 -7.20 -0.24 13.21
C LYS A 35 -7.62 -1.70 13.41
N GLY A 36 -6.69 -2.66 13.27
CA GLY A 36 -6.96 -4.08 13.36
C GLY A 36 -7.74 -4.65 12.17
N ALA A 37 -7.87 -3.89 11.08
CA ALA A 37 -8.52 -4.37 9.86
C ALA A 37 -7.61 -5.30 9.04
N PHE A 38 -6.30 -5.08 9.09
CA PHE A 38 -5.30 -6.01 8.58
C PHE A 38 -4.59 -6.69 9.75
N ILE A 39 -4.41 -8.00 9.64
CA ILE A 39 -3.84 -8.83 10.71
C ILE A 39 -2.63 -9.58 10.15
N LEU A 40 -1.50 -9.48 10.84
CA LEU A 40 -0.34 -10.35 10.64
C LEU A 40 -0.56 -11.63 11.45
N GLN A 41 -0.57 -12.77 10.77
CA GLN A 41 -0.76 -14.09 11.36
C GLN A 41 0.57 -14.68 11.86
N PRO A 42 0.54 -15.69 12.75
CA PRO A 42 1.75 -16.35 13.25
C PRO A 42 2.63 -16.99 12.17
N ASP A 43 2.05 -17.40 11.03
CA ASP A 43 2.77 -17.95 9.87
C ASP A 43 3.32 -16.87 8.91
N GLU A 44 3.30 -15.61 9.37
CA GLU A 44 3.72 -14.44 8.62
C GLU A 44 2.92 -14.21 7.33
N THR A 45 1.68 -14.70 7.27
CA THR A 45 0.70 -14.31 6.25
C THR A 45 -0.20 -13.19 6.78
N PHE A 46 -1.01 -12.61 5.88
CA PHE A 46 -1.90 -11.50 6.23
C PHE A 46 -3.34 -11.84 5.90
N SER A 47 -4.25 -11.40 6.77
CA SER A 47 -5.69 -11.53 6.57
C SER A 47 -6.41 -10.21 6.82
N VAL A 48 -7.71 -10.18 6.46
CA VAL A 48 -8.61 -9.04 6.66
C VAL A 48 -9.62 -9.39 7.75
N ASP A 49 -9.76 -8.52 8.75
CA ASP A 49 -10.90 -8.55 9.67
C ASP A 49 -12.08 -7.79 9.03
N PHE A 50 -13.05 -8.55 8.53
CA PHE A 50 -14.23 -8.00 7.85
C PHE A 50 -15.15 -7.22 8.79
N SER A 51 -15.08 -7.43 10.10
CA SER A 51 -15.85 -6.64 11.07
C SER A 51 -15.29 -5.23 11.28
N ARG A 52 -14.02 -4.99 10.87
CA ARG A 52 -13.30 -3.73 11.09
C ARG A 52 -12.94 -2.99 9.82
N VAL A 53 -12.77 -3.70 8.70
CA VAL A 53 -12.20 -3.14 7.47
C VAL A 53 -13.00 -1.98 6.89
N GLU A 54 -14.33 -2.05 6.92
CA GLU A 54 -15.17 -0.97 6.39
C GLU A 54 -14.99 0.33 7.18
N GLY A 55 -15.06 0.27 8.51
CA GLY A 55 -14.83 1.45 9.36
C GLY A 55 -13.39 1.97 9.28
N ALA A 56 -12.40 1.09 9.11
CA ALA A 56 -11.01 1.51 8.91
C ALA A 56 -10.83 2.27 7.58
N VAL A 57 -11.44 1.79 6.50
CA VAL A 57 -11.44 2.45 5.18
C VAL A 57 -12.17 3.79 5.27
N GLU A 58 -13.38 3.80 5.83
CA GLU A 58 -14.17 5.02 5.97
C GLU A 58 -13.41 6.10 6.76
N SER A 59 -12.82 5.72 7.90
CA SER A 59 -12.08 6.66 8.75
C SER A 59 -10.85 7.24 8.03
N LEU A 60 -10.12 6.44 7.25
CA LEU A 60 -9.00 6.94 6.47
C LEU A 60 -9.45 7.87 5.34
N SER A 61 -10.50 7.50 4.61
CA SER A 61 -11.07 8.35 3.57
C SER A 61 -11.50 9.69 4.12
N ARG A 62 -12.17 9.70 5.28
CA ARG A 62 -12.58 10.92 5.98
C ARG A 62 -11.39 11.79 6.34
N GLU A 63 -10.32 11.21 6.89
CA GLU A 63 -9.10 11.94 7.26
C GLU A 63 -8.47 12.62 6.03
N ILE A 64 -8.19 11.84 4.98
CA ILE A 64 -7.55 12.35 3.75
C ILE A 64 -8.40 13.43 3.09
N LEU A 65 -9.70 13.18 2.90
CA LEU A 65 -10.59 14.13 2.23
C LEU A 65 -10.77 15.40 3.05
N THR A 66 -10.80 15.31 4.38
CA THR A 66 -10.89 16.50 5.25
C THR A 66 -9.62 17.35 5.18
N ILE A 67 -8.44 16.72 5.22
CA ILE A 67 -7.16 17.41 5.05
C ILE A 67 -7.12 18.13 3.70
N GLN A 68 -7.52 17.44 2.62
CA GLN A 68 -7.56 18.01 1.27
C GLN A 68 -8.54 19.18 1.17
N ALA A 69 -9.75 19.05 1.71
CA ALA A 69 -10.77 20.10 1.70
C ALA A 69 -10.33 21.37 2.43
N LYS A 70 -9.51 21.24 3.47
CA LYS A 70 -8.93 22.36 4.21
C LYS A 70 -7.68 22.95 3.56
N GLY A 71 -7.07 22.25 2.59
CA GLY A 71 -5.75 22.61 2.06
C GLY A 71 -4.63 22.51 3.13
N ASP A 72 -4.79 21.63 4.12
CA ASP A 72 -3.91 21.57 5.28
C ASP A 72 -2.62 20.77 4.99
N LYS A 73 -1.60 21.47 4.51
CA LYS A 73 -0.31 20.88 4.14
C LYS A 73 0.44 20.30 5.34
N GLU A 74 0.33 20.91 6.51
CA GLU A 74 1.02 20.43 7.72
C GLU A 74 0.41 19.10 8.19
N ALA A 75 -0.91 19.01 8.25
CA ALA A 75 -1.60 17.77 8.57
C ALA A 75 -1.28 16.65 7.55
N ALA A 76 -1.24 16.98 6.25
CA ALA A 76 -0.83 16.03 5.22
C ALA A 76 0.58 15.47 5.46
N ASN A 77 1.54 16.34 5.80
CA ASN A 77 2.91 15.93 6.11
C ASN A 77 2.98 15.04 7.34
N LEU A 78 2.25 15.39 8.41
CA LEU A 78 2.21 14.59 9.64
C LEU A 78 1.60 13.20 9.39
N LEU A 79 0.53 13.12 8.60
CA LEU A 79 -0.09 11.84 8.23
C LEU A 79 0.90 10.95 7.47
N LEU A 80 1.61 11.51 6.48
CA LEU A 80 2.62 10.80 5.71
C LEU A 80 3.83 10.39 6.55
N GLN A 81 4.31 11.24 7.45
CA GLN A 81 5.43 10.90 8.35
C GLN A 81 5.05 9.76 9.30
N LYS A 82 3.82 9.77 9.80
CA LYS A 82 3.34 8.76 10.74
C LYS A 82 3.12 7.40 10.08
N TYR A 83 2.39 7.37 8.96
CA TYR A 83 1.90 6.13 8.35
C TYR A 83 2.57 5.78 7.02
N GLY A 84 3.14 6.73 6.28
CA GLY A 84 3.81 6.48 4.98
C GLY A 84 5.23 5.92 5.10
N LYS A 85 5.45 4.95 5.99
CA LYS A 85 6.78 4.41 6.34
C LYS A 85 6.85 2.89 6.28
N MET A 86 8.07 2.36 6.17
CA MET A 86 8.33 0.92 6.13
C MET A 86 8.28 0.33 7.55
N THR A 87 7.10 -0.13 7.98
CA THR A 87 6.88 -0.78 9.29
C THR A 87 7.32 -2.23 9.28
N GLN A 88 7.45 -2.84 10.47
CA GLN A 88 7.87 -4.24 10.57
C GLN A 88 6.95 -5.23 9.84
N PRO A 89 5.61 -5.13 9.89
CA PRO A 89 4.75 -6.03 9.12
C PRO A 89 4.99 -5.93 7.60
N LEU A 90 5.17 -4.71 7.07
CA LEU A 90 5.54 -4.53 5.66
C LEU A 90 6.89 -5.17 5.33
N LYS A 91 7.91 -4.99 6.18
CA LYS A 91 9.23 -5.63 5.97
C LYS A 91 9.13 -7.15 5.88
N ILE A 92 8.35 -7.77 6.76
CA ILE A 92 8.13 -9.23 6.76
C ILE A 92 7.53 -9.68 5.42
N ALA A 93 6.46 -9.02 4.97
CA ALA A 93 5.84 -9.34 3.68
C ALA A 93 6.83 -9.20 2.51
N LEU A 94 7.58 -8.10 2.47
CA LEU A 94 8.51 -7.80 1.40
C LEU A 94 9.69 -8.78 1.36
N GLN A 95 10.24 -9.15 2.51
CA GLN A 95 11.32 -10.13 2.62
C GLN A 95 10.91 -11.50 2.10
N LYS A 96 9.66 -11.94 2.36
CA LYS A 96 9.14 -13.20 1.81
C LYS A 96 9.07 -13.16 0.29
N LEU A 97 8.60 -12.06 -0.29
CA LEU A 97 8.53 -11.87 -1.75
C LEU A 97 9.92 -11.81 -2.40
N GLU A 98 10.88 -11.17 -1.74
CA GLU A 98 12.27 -11.09 -2.19
C GLU A 98 12.95 -12.47 -2.16
N LYS A 99 12.74 -13.26 -1.10
CA LYS A 99 13.31 -14.60 -0.96
C LYS A 99 12.90 -15.56 -2.09
N ILE A 100 11.68 -15.43 -2.59
CA ILE A 100 11.20 -16.22 -3.74
C ILE A 100 11.32 -15.47 -5.09
N GLN A 101 11.99 -14.32 -5.10
CA GLN A 101 12.34 -13.54 -6.30
C GLN A 101 11.12 -13.17 -7.17
N VAL A 102 10.01 -12.77 -6.56
CA VAL A 102 8.85 -12.26 -7.32
C VAL A 102 9.26 -10.97 -8.04
N PRO A 103 9.01 -10.79 -9.35
CA PRO A 103 9.28 -9.52 -10.04
C PRO A 103 8.47 -8.35 -9.44
N VAL A 104 9.00 -7.13 -9.50
CA VAL A 104 8.30 -5.93 -8.98
C VAL A 104 7.22 -5.47 -9.95
N ASP A 105 7.60 -5.33 -11.22
CA ASP A 105 6.75 -4.87 -12.31
C ASP A 105 7.21 -5.49 -13.62
N ILE A 106 6.59 -5.08 -14.72
CA ILE A 106 6.91 -5.53 -16.07
C ILE A 106 7.81 -4.53 -16.80
N ALA A 107 8.67 -5.05 -17.67
CA ALA A 107 9.32 -4.27 -18.72
C ALA A 107 8.62 -4.62 -20.04
N PRO A 108 7.75 -3.75 -20.56
CA PRO A 108 6.97 -4.08 -21.75
C PRO A 108 7.85 -4.15 -23.00
N ILE A 109 7.62 -5.18 -23.81
CA ILE A 109 8.15 -5.28 -25.17
C ILE A 109 6.98 -4.96 -26.09
N PHE A 110 7.15 -4.03 -27.03
CA PHE A 110 6.08 -3.55 -27.92
C PHE A 110 6.36 -3.89 -29.40
N PRO A 111 6.21 -5.16 -29.84
CA PRO A 111 6.55 -5.57 -31.20
C PRO A 111 5.80 -4.80 -32.29
N ILE A 112 4.51 -4.50 -32.06
CA ILE A 112 3.68 -3.78 -33.03
C ILE A 112 4.17 -2.33 -33.22
N ALA A 113 4.58 -1.66 -32.14
CA ALA A 113 5.11 -0.29 -32.23
C ALA A 113 6.42 -0.25 -33.02
N ASN A 114 7.30 -1.24 -32.80
CA ASN A 114 8.56 -1.35 -33.55
C ASN A 114 8.29 -1.51 -35.05
N ASN A 115 7.32 -2.35 -35.44
CA ASN A 115 6.97 -2.58 -36.84
C ASN A 115 6.32 -1.37 -37.55
N ILE A 116 5.74 -0.41 -36.80
CA ILE A 116 5.12 0.79 -37.38
C ILE A 116 6.15 1.91 -37.59
N LEU A 117 7.26 1.89 -36.84
CA LEU A 117 8.31 2.91 -36.89
C LEU A 117 9.44 2.59 -37.88
N GLU A 118 9.45 1.39 -38.47
CA GLU A 118 10.27 1.01 -39.63
C GLU A 118 9.64 1.52 -40.94
#